data_AF-A0A4Q3YW79-F1
#
_entry.id   AF-A0A4Q3YW79-F1
#
_cell.length_a   1.000
_cell.length_b   1.000
_cell.length_c   1.000
_cell.angle_alpha   90.00
_cell.angle_beta   90.00
_cell.angle_gamma   90.00
#
_symmetry.space_group_name_H-M   'P 1'
#
loop_
_entity.id
_entity.type
_entity.pdbx_description
1 polymer ?
#
loop_
_entity_poly.entity_id
_entity_poly.type
_entity_poly.pdbx_seq_one_letter_code
_entity_poly.pdbx_strand_id
1 'polypeptide(L)'
;MTIQSLIYDLKRASKPNRRIDIEIAEALKFKEVAEEGTGGKRTVWENPFTGERGKLPWFTSSIDEARALLTSVWPTHVAAVKVEDGVASAIIDGGPSVEASTPALALCLALFSAVAERQATLKPQ
;
A
#
# COMPACT_ATOMS: atom_id res chain seq x y z
N MET A 1 7.14 -1.08 -12.77
CA MET A 1 5.96 -0.22 -12.50
C MET A 1 6.42 1.13 -11.93
N THR A 2 5.66 2.22 -12.13
CA THR A 2 5.95 3.54 -11.52
C THR A 2 4.95 3.83 -10.39
N ILE A 3 5.31 4.76 -9.49
CA ILE A 3 4.38 5.17 -8.41
C ILE A 3 3.11 5.83 -8.98
N GLN A 4 3.22 6.53 -10.11
CA GLN A 4 2.10 7.19 -10.77
C GLN A 4 1.09 6.19 -11.36
N SER A 5 1.57 5.10 -11.98
CA SER A 5 0.66 4.05 -12.46
C SER A 5 -0.06 3.35 -11.32
N LEU A 6 0.62 3.15 -10.18
CA LEU A 6 0.01 2.56 -8.99
C LEU A 6 -1.09 3.46 -8.38
N ILE A 7 -0.83 4.77 -8.27
CA ILE A 7 -1.83 5.75 -7.81
C ILE A 7 -3.06 5.74 -8.73
N TYR A 8 -2.84 5.68 -10.05
CA TYR A 8 -3.94 5.60 -11.03
C TYR A 8 -4.80 4.35 -10.83
N ASP A 9 -4.18 3.19 -10.63
CA ASP A 9 -4.89 1.92 -10.40
C ASP A 9 -5.63 1.90 -9.07
N LEU A 10 -5.02 2.41 -7.99
CA LEU A 10 -5.66 2.58 -6.67
C LEU A 10 -6.90 3.47 -6.75
N LYS A 11 -6.81 4.61 -7.46
CA LYS A 11 -7.93 5.56 -7.61
C LYS A 11 -9.12 4.97 -8.37
N ARG A 12 -8.88 4.03 -9.27
CA ARG A 12 -9.93 3.38 -10.08
C ARG A 12 -10.49 2.10 -9.46
N ALA A 13 -9.89 1.62 -8.38
CA ALA A 13 -10.34 0.40 -7.73
C ALA A 13 -11.68 0.61 -7.01
N SER A 14 -12.73 -0.05 -7.51
CA SER A 14 -14.06 -0.07 -6.88
C SER A 14 -14.21 -1.16 -5.81
N LYS A 15 -13.20 -2.02 -5.64
CA LYS A 15 -13.16 -3.11 -4.67
C LYS A 15 -11.71 -3.47 -4.37
N PRO A 16 -11.43 -4.18 -3.25
CA PRO A 16 -10.11 -4.73 -2.99
C PRO A 16 -9.61 -5.58 -4.16
N ASN A 17 -8.31 -5.50 -4.44
CA ASN A 17 -7.74 -6.06 -5.65
C ASN A 17 -6.35 -6.65 -5.40
N ARG A 18 -6.26 -7.99 -5.49
CA ARG A 18 -5.02 -8.72 -5.27
C ARG A 18 -3.92 -8.38 -6.27
N ARG A 19 -4.26 -8.03 -7.51
CA ARG A 19 -3.27 -7.55 -8.48
C ARG A 19 -2.61 -6.27 -7.99
N ILE A 20 -3.40 -5.34 -7.45
CA ILE A 20 -2.89 -4.08 -6.89
C ILE A 20 -2.04 -4.34 -5.65
N ASP A 21 -2.38 -5.33 -4.80
CA ASP A 21 -1.52 -5.70 -3.67
C ASP A 21 -0.12 -6.17 -4.13
N ILE A 22 -0.05 -6.96 -5.22
CA ILE A 22 1.22 -7.42 -5.80
C ILE A 22 2.01 -6.23 -6.34
N GLU A 23 1.34 -5.33 -7.06
CA GLU A 23 1.93 -4.11 -7.58
C GLU A 23 2.49 -3.20 -6.47
N ILE A 24 1.76 -3.05 -5.35
CA ILE A 24 2.25 -2.39 -4.13
C ILE A 24 3.52 -3.07 -3.63
N ALA A 25 3.51 -4.40 -3.54
CA ALA A 25 4.66 -5.18 -3.06
C ALA A 25 5.89 -4.96 -3.93
N GLU A 26 5.73 -5.02 -5.26
CA GLU A 26 6.80 -4.79 -6.23
C GLU A 26 7.34 -3.36 -6.16
N ALA A 27 6.46 -2.36 -6.01
CA ALA A 27 6.85 -0.97 -5.84
C ALA A 27 7.73 -0.78 -4.59
N LEU A 28 7.42 -1.52 -3.52
CA LEU A 28 8.12 -1.50 -2.25
C LEU A 28 9.30 -2.49 -2.17
N LYS A 29 9.59 -3.24 -3.24
CA LYS A 29 10.70 -4.21 -3.33
C LYS A 29 10.54 -5.46 -2.46
N PHE A 30 9.31 -5.88 -2.20
CA PHE A 30 9.07 -7.24 -1.71
C PHE A 30 9.59 -8.26 -2.73
N LYS A 31 10.11 -9.38 -2.23
CA LYS A 31 10.69 -10.43 -3.07
C LYS A 31 9.86 -11.70 -2.97
N GLU A 32 9.53 -12.26 -4.12
CA GLU A 32 8.98 -13.61 -4.18
C GLU A 32 10.12 -14.62 -3.90
N VAL A 33 9.90 -15.51 -2.94
CA VAL A 33 10.86 -16.54 -2.52
C VAL A 33 10.16 -17.88 -2.58
N ALA A 34 10.78 -18.84 -3.26
CA ALA A 34 10.35 -20.23 -3.20
C ALA A 34 10.85 -20.86 -1.90
N GLU A 35 9.94 -21.41 -1.11
CA GLU A 35 10.24 -22.10 0.15
C GLU A 35 9.79 -23.55 0.05
N GLU A 36 10.63 -24.50 0.46
CA GLU A 36 10.25 -25.91 0.56
C GLU A 36 9.39 -26.13 1.81
N GLY A 37 8.18 -26.63 1.60
CA GLY A 37 7.27 -27.04 2.67
C GLY A 37 6.98 -28.54 2.63
N THR A 38 6.26 -29.03 3.64
CA THR A 38 5.85 -30.44 3.80
C THR A 38 5.02 -31.00 2.63
N GLY A 39 4.51 -30.15 1.74
CA GLY A 39 3.75 -30.53 0.53
C GLY A 39 4.39 -30.08 -0.79
N GLY A 40 5.68 -29.71 -0.80
CA GLY A 40 6.40 -29.22 -1.98
C GLY A 40 6.76 -27.74 -1.90
N LYS A 41 7.20 -27.17 -3.03
CA LYS A 41 7.60 -25.75 -3.12
C LYS A 41 6.36 -24.85 -3.05
N ARG A 42 6.38 -23.90 -2.12
CA ARG A 42 5.39 -22.82 -2.03
C ARG A 42 6.05 -21.46 -2.27
N THR A 43 5.31 -20.56 -2.88
CA THR A 43 5.69 -19.15 -2.98
C THR A 43 5.39 -18.43 -1.66
N VAL A 44 6.39 -17.78 -1.08
CA VAL A 44 6.25 -16.80 0.00
C VAL A 44 6.84 -15.46 -0.43
N TRP A 45 6.56 -14.41 0.32
CA TRP A 45 7.06 -13.06 0.08
C TRP A 45 7.93 -12.62 1.24
N GLU A 46 9.12 -12.10 0.94
CA GLU A 46 10.03 -11.48 1.90
C GLU A 46 9.74 -9.97 1.98
N ASN A 47 9.42 -9.50 3.19
CA ASN A 47 9.18 -8.10 3.49
C ASN A 47 10.53 -7.35 3.59
N PRO A 48 10.77 -6.31 2.77
CA PRO A 48 12.06 -5.62 2.75
C PRO A 48 12.30 -4.72 3.96
N PHE A 49 11.26 -4.41 4.74
CA PHE A 49 11.36 -3.56 5.94
C PHE A 49 11.66 -4.36 7.21
N THR A 50 11.15 -5.60 7.31
CA THR A 50 11.33 -6.46 8.50
C THR A 50 12.23 -7.67 8.26
N GLY A 51 12.44 -8.05 6.99
CA GLY A 51 13.12 -9.30 6.62
C GLY A 51 12.26 -10.55 6.79
N GLU A 52 11.03 -10.41 7.29
CA GLU A 52 10.13 -11.54 7.54
C GLU A 52 9.60 -12.13 6.24
N ARG A 53 9.45 -13.45 6.23
CA ARG A 53 8.88 -14.21 5.11
C ARG A 53 7.48 -14.68 5.46
N GLY A 54 6.56 -14.54 4.52
CA GLY A 54 5.18 -14.96 4.75
C GLY A 54 4.29 -14.81 3.53
N LYS A 55 2.99 -14.78 3.77
CA LYS A 55 2.02 -14.43 2.72
C LYS A 55 2.16 -12.95 2.40
N LEU A 56 1.97 -12.59 1.13
CA LEU A 56 1.84 -11.19 0.75
C LEU A 56 0.63 -10.58 1.48
N PRO A 57 0.77 -9.46 2.21
CA PRO A 57 -0.35 -8.82 2.88
C PRO A 57 -1.44 -8.38 1.90
N TRP A 58 -2.68 -8.30 2.36
CA TRP A 58 -3.84 -7.83 1.61
C TRP A 58 -4.06 -6.33 1.78
N PHE A 59 -3.08 -5.55 1.32
CA PHE A 59 -3.04 -4.08 1.48
C PHE A 59 -4.34 -3.38 1.09
N THR A 60 -5.00 -3.81 0.02
CA THR A 60 -6.23 -3.17 -0.49
C THR A 60 -7.53 -3.67 0.17
N SER A 61 -7.47 -4.71 1.00
CA SER A 61 -8.65 -5.29 1.67
C SER A 61 -8.63 -5.19 3.19
N SER A 62 -7.44 -5.14 3.80
CA SER A 62 -7.24 -5.12 5.24
C SER A 62 -6.70 -3.76 5.68
N ILE A 63 -7.49 -3.04 6.48
CA ILE A 63 -7.07 -1.74 7.01
C ILE A 63 -5.87 -1.86 7.95
N ASP A 64 -5.75 -2.97 8.68
CA ASP A 64 -4.61 -3.21 9.58
C ASP A 64 -3.32 -3.44 8.78
N GLU A 65 -3.38 -4.17 7.67
CA GLU A 65 -2.21 -4.38 6.81
C GLU A 65 -1.84 -3.10 6.03
N ALA A 66 -2.84 -2.31 5.61
CA ALA A 66 -2.59 -0.97 5.05
C ALA A 66 -1.95 -0.01 6.07
N ARG A 67 -2.37 -0.07 7.34
CA ARG A 67 -1.76 0.71 8.43
C ARG A 67 -0.33 0.23 8.71
N ALA A 68 -0.10 -1.08 8.78
CA ALA A 68 1.24 -1.63 8.95
C ALA A 68 2.17 -1.23 7.80
N LEU A 69 1.63 -1.15 6.58
CA LEU A 69 2.34 -0.64 5.42
C LEU A 69 2.76 0.83 5.60
N LEU A 70 1.83 1.69 6.01
CA LEU A 70 2.12 3.10 6.33
C LEU A 70 3.25 3.18 7.37
N THR A 71 3.16 2.44 8.47
CA THR A 71 4.20 2.46 9.51
C THR A 71 5.55 1.97 8.99
N SER A 72 5.58 1.02 8.05
CA SER A 72 6.82 0.50 7.47
C SER A 72 7.46 1.47 6.50
N VAL A 73 6.66 2.13 5.67
CA VAL A 73 7.13 3.07 4.63
C VAL A 73 7.42 4.45 5.23
N TRP A 74 6.61 4.88 6.20
CA TRP A 74 6.61 6.24 6.73
C TRP A 74 6.31 6.29 8.24
N PRO A 75 7.24 5.81 9.09
CA PRO A 75 6.98 5.48 10.50
C PRO A 75 6.57 6.67 11.39
N THR A 76 6.93 7.90 11.02
CA THR A 76 6.67 9.10 11.82
C THR A 76 5.42 9.87 11.42
N HIS A 77 4.71 9.41 10.39
CA HIS A 77 3.58 10.14 9.79
C HIS A 77 2.26 9.55 10.27
N VAL A 78 1.27 10.43 10.46
CA VAL A 78 -0.05 10.07 10.98
C VAL A 78 -1.05 10.09 9.84
N ALA A 79 -1.86 9.05 9.76
CA ALA A 79 -3.00 9.01 8.85
C ALA A 79 -4.32 9.07 9.61
N ALA A 80 -5.27 9.79 9.04
CA ALA A 80 -6.68 9.73 9.41
C ALA A 80 -7.44 9.00 8.31
N VAL A 81 -8.36 8.12 8.69
CA VAL A 81 -9.28 7.45 7.78
C VAL A 81 -10.71 7.67 8.29
N LYS A 82 -11.59 8.14 7.41
CA LYS A 82 -13.01 8.38 7.70
C LYS A 82 -13.85 7.54 6.73
N VAL A 83 -15.00 7.07 7.20
CA VAL A 83 -16.02 6.46 6.34
C VAL A 83 -17.33 7.21 6.56
N GLU A 84 -17.93 7.70 5.49
CA GLU A 84 -19.18 8.44 5.49
C GLU A 84 -19.96 8.11 4.22
N ASP A 85 -21.25 7.83 4.36
CA ASP A 85 -22.15 7.51 3.24
C ASP A 85 -21.62 6.44 2.26
N GLY A 86 -20.88 5.45 2.78
CA GLY A 86 -20.31 4.36 1.99
C GLY A 86 -19.06 4.73 1.20
N VAL A 87 -18.53 5.95 1.38
CA VAL A 87 -17.25 6.41 0.81
C VAL A 87 -16.22 6.46 1.92
N ALA A 88 -15.02 5.94 1.64
CA ALA A 88 -13.90 6.06 2.55
C ALA A 88 -12.98 7.19 2.08
N SER A 89 -12.52 8.02 3.01
CA SER A 89 -11.50 9.03 2.76
C SER A 89 -10.31 8.86 3.68
N ALA A 90 -9.13 9.27 3.21
CA ALA A 90 -7.90 9.22 3.99
C ALA A 90 -7.04 10.47 3.77
N ILE A 91 -6.34 10.87 4.82
CA ILE A 91 -5.42 12.02 4.83
C ILE A 91 -4.15 11.58 5.56
N ILE A 92 -2.97 12.02 5.09
CA ILE A 92 -1.69 11.87 5.79
C ILE A 92 -1.15 13.26 6.14
N ASP A 93 -0.81 13.47 7.41
CA ASP A 93 -0.19 14.70 7.95
C ASP A 93 -0.90 16.02 7.56
N GLY A 94 -2.22 15.99 7.43
CA GLY A 94 -3.02 17.16 7.03
C GLY A 94 -2.89 17.54 5.55
N GLY A 95 -2.32 16.66 4.72
CA GLY A 95 -2.27 16.81 3.27
C GLY A 95 -3.64 16.66 2.58
N PRO A 96 -3.68 16.54 1.24
CA PRO A 96 -4.92 16.39 0.49
C PRO A 96 -5.71 15.15 0.92
N SER A 97 -7.02 15.31 1.08
CA SER A 97 -7.93 14.17 1.28
C SER A 97 -8.10 13.42 -0.03
N VAL A 98 -7.94 12.10 0.02
CA VAL A 98 -8.26 11.20 -1.08
C VAL A 98 -9.48 10.35 -0.73
N GLU A 99 -10.22 9.91 -1.74
CA GLU A 99 -11.40 9.06 -1.58
C GLU A 99 -11.22 7.74 -2.30
N ALA A 100 -11.78 6.67 -1.73
CA ALA A 100 -11.85 5.36 -2.35
C ALA A 100 -13.08 4.57 -1.87
N SER A 101 -13.32 3.45 -2.54
CA SER A 101 -14.42 2.53 -2.24
C SER A 101 -14.26 1.77 -0.91
N THR A 102 -13.05 1.73 -0.33
CA THR A 102 -12.81 1.09 0.97
C THR A 102 -11.77 1.85 1.79
N PRO A 103 -11.78 1.72 3.14
CA PRO A 103 -10.78 2.34 4.02
C PRO A 103 -9.34 1.97 3.66
N ALA A 104 -9.10 0.70 3.36
CA ALA A 104 -7.77 0.19 3.02
C ALA A 104 -7.25 0.80 1.70
N LEU A 105 -8.11 0.88 0.68
CA LEU A 105 -7.78 1.55 -0.58
C LEU A 105 -7.51 3.04 -0.38
N ALA A 106 -8.33 3.74 0.40
CA ALA A 106 -8.16 5.16 0.68
C ALA A 106 -6.80 5.40 1.36
N LEU A 107 -6.45 4.57 2.35
CA LEU A 107 -5.17 4.68 3.06
C LEU A 107 -3.96 4.40 2.14
N CYS A 108 -4.00 3.34 1.34
CA CYS A 108 -2.95 3.07 0.36
C CYS A 108 -2.81 4.21 -0.66
N LEU A 109 -3.93 4.74 -1.16
CA LEU A 109 -3.93 5.87 -2.09
C LEU A 109 -3.32 7.12 -1.48
N ALA A 110 -3.66 7.44 -0.22
CA ALA A 110 -3.10 8.57 0.51
C ALA A 110 -1.58 8.41 0.67
N LEU A 111 -1.13 7.22 1.08
CA LEU A 111 0.28 6.89 1.24
C LEU A 111 1.07 7.11 -0.05
N PHE A 112 0.66 6.48 -1.15
CA PHE A 112 1.43 6.58 -2.39
C PHE A 112 1.35 7.98 -3.01
N SER A 113 0.24 8.70 -2.85
CA SER A 113 0.13 10.11 -3.27
C SER A 113 1.11 11.00 -2.50
N ALA A 114 1.14 10.89 -1.18
CA ALA A 114 2.07 11.66 -0.34
C ALA A 114 3.55 11.31 -0.64
N VAL A 115 3.86 10.02 -0.88
CA VAL A 115 5.21 9.60 -1.27
C VAL A 115 5.60 10.20 -2.62
N ALA A 116 4.69 10.23 -3.59
CA ALA A 116 4.94 10.82 -4.90
C ALA A 116 5.16 12.34 -4.80
N GLU A 117 4.37 13.05 -3.99
CA GLU A 117 4.56 14.48 -3.73
C GLU A 117 5.93 14.75 -3.10
N ARG A 118 6.33 13.97 -2.10
CA ARG A 118 7.66 14.08 -1.48
C ARG A 118 8.81 13.81 -2.46
N GLN A 119 8.65 12.86 -3.38
CA GLN A 119 9.65 12.61 -4.42
C GLN A 119 9.75 13.78 -5.41
N ALA A 120 8.65 14.50 -5.66
CA ALA A 120 8.65 15.67 -6.53
C ALA A 120 9.35 16.87 -5.88
N THR A 121 9.18 17.08 -4.57
CA THR A 121 9.83 18.19 -3.84
C THR A 121 11.33 17.97 -3.60
N LEU A 122 11.82 16.73 -3.65
CA LEU A 122 13.23 16.39 -3.42
C LEU A 122 14.10 16.36 -4.69
N LYS A 123 13.51 16.47 -5.90
CA LYS A 123 14.30 16.60 -7.12
C LYS A 123 14.69 18.08 -7.31
N PRO A 124 15.98 18.47 -7.19
CA PRO A 124 16.39 19.81 -7.62
C PRO A 124 16.14 19.96 -9.12
N GLN A 125 15.65 21.13 -9.52
CA GLN A 125 15.48 21.53 -10.92
C GLN A 125 16.83 21.59 -11.65
#